data_AF-A0A6A6DDJ0-F1
#
_entry.id   AF-A0A6A6DDJ0-F1
#
_cell.length_a   1.000
_cell.length_b   1.000
_cell.length_c   1.000
_cell.angle_alpha   90.00
_cell.angle_beta   90.00
_cell.angle_gamma   90.00
#
_symmetry.space_group_name_H-M   'P 1'
#
loop_
_entity.id
_entity.type
_entity.pdbx_description
1 polymer ?
#
loop_
_entity_poly.entity_id
_entity_poly.type
_entity_poly.pdbx_seq_one_letter_code
_entity_poly.pdbx_strand_id
1 'polypeptide(L)'
;MPPKPLSDGTMTRLGWLRRQLGNALKGGYIPGGLKDAIEQDPDFRLSVTMEPIDEEAFDHEDKRTLADFALVDTLQQVKKIFKGATLCTQFGRDENAWCFSVVWPLIELAIKLHGRDKWQPESVQSQSINSLYLSRIPDPSTPSKERHLFRKTDFCFSYSYLDPHFRALYNRLEEVNAINVSHTTDNFTSRAVLFSGIEVKPENGDQKEAELQMGIWMAASLRKKMELARRAFPGTPVSESEPVSNSKVGHDSNDTQNTDINAGDHSITALLEPALAIIGHEHKIYYAYPSSATGDITILGPDEKFTNLSTRSVQGIFKLISIYATILDYGYRVEIDSVQESEGGLWGGYLEKVIKEVCGGVYR
;
A
#
# COMPACT_ATOMS: atom_id res chain seq x y z
N MET A 1 -25.78 5.77 -6.65
CA MET A 1 -25.22 7.06 -7.10
C MET A 1 -23.97 6.75 -7.92
N PRO A 2 -23.70 7.48 -9.01
CA PRO A 2 -22.40 7.37 -9.67
C PRO A 2 -21.28 7.76 -8.68
N PRO A 3 -20.09 7.13 -8.76
CA PRO A 3 -18.96 7.51 -7.91
C PRO A 3 -18.64 8.99 -8.13
N LYS A 4 -18.44 9.73 -7.04
CA LYS A 4 -17.97 11.13 -7.14
C LYS A 4 -16.64 11.13 -7.92
N PRO A 5 -16.43 12.08 -8.85
CA PRO A 5 -15.15 12.21 -9.54
C PRO A 5 -14.03 12.37 -8.51
N LEU A 6 -12.88 11.75 -8.79
CA LEU A 6 -11.67 11.88 -8.00
C LEU A 6 -11.26 13.36 -7.94
N SER A 7 -10.78 13.81 -6.78
CA SER A 7 -10.14 15.13 -6.70
C SER A 7 -8.88 15.15 -7.57
N ASP A 8 -8.52 16.34 -8.07
CA ASP A 8 -7.35 16.50 -8.94
C ASP A 8 -6.06 15.99 -8.30
N GLY A 9 -5.85 16.25 -7.00
CA GLY A 9 -4.70 15.73 -6.24
C GLY A 9 -4.66 14.21 -6.16
N THR A 10 -5.79 13.55 -5.90
CA THR A 10 -5.86 12.08 -5.86
C THR A 10 -5.68 11.47 -7.25
N MET A 11 -6.21 12.11 -8.30
CA MET A 11 -5.96 11.70 -9.69
C MET A 11 -4.48 11.76 -10.05
N THR A 12 -3.81 12.86 -9.69
CA THR A 12 -2.37 13.04 -9.94
C THR A 12 -1.55 11.97 -9.25
N ARG A 13 -1.78 11.73 -7.94
CA ARG A 13 -1.09 10.68 -7.19
C ARG A 13 -1.35 9.29 -7.73
N LEU A 14 -2.59 8.97 -8.08
CA LEU A 14 -2.95 7.68 -8.67
C LEU A 14 -2.27 7.49 -10.04
N GLY A 15 -2.28 8.52 -10.88
CA GLY A 15 -1.61 8.51 -12.18
C GLY A 15 -0.09 8.34 -12.04
N TRP A 16 0.51 8.99 -11.06
CA TRP A 16 1.94 8.85 -10.74
C TRP A 16 2.26 7.44 -10.25
N LEU A 17 1.53 6.91 -9.26
CA LEU A 17 1.77 5.58 -8.70
C LEU A 17 1.62 4.49 -9.77
N ARG A 18 0.56 4.55 -10.58
CA ARG A 18 0.38 3.65 -11.74
C ARG A 18 1.52 3.74 -12.74
N ARG A 19 2.07 4.93 -12.98
CA ARG A 19 3.23 5.11 -13.86
C ARG A 19 4.48 4.45 -13.27
N GLN A 20 4.73 4.60 -11.97
CA GLN A 20 5.87 3.94 -11.30
C GLN A 20 5.73 2.42 -11.34
N LEU A 21 4.56 1.89 -10.97
CA LEU A 21 4.26 0.46 -11.05
C LEU A 21 4.44 -0.08 -12.47
N GLY A 22 3.94 0.63 -13.48
CA GLY A 22 4.13 0.27 -14.89
C GLY A 22 5.59 0.34 -15.33
N ASN A 23 6.35 1.34 -14.89
CA ASN A 23 7.77 1.47 -15.20
C ASN A 23 8.61 0.35 -14.58
N ALA A 24 8.29 -0.07 -13.35
CA ALA A 24 8.97 -1.18 -12.67
C ALA A 24 8.83 -2.53 -13.41
N LEU A 25 7.86 -2.65 -14.32
CA LEU A 25 7.62 -3.85 -15.11
C LEU A 25 8.17 -3.76 -16.54
N LYS A 26 8.77 -2.63 -16.96
CA LYS A 26 9.25 -2.44 -18.34
C LYS A 26 10.54 -3.21 -18.65
N GLY A 27 11.29 -3.62 -17.62
CA GLY A 27 12.56 -4.33 -17.79
C GLY A 27 13.49 -4.13 -16.59
N GLY A 28 14.63 -4.83 -16.60
CA GLY A 28 15.67 -4.69 -15.57
C GLY A 28 15.24 -5.12 -14.17
N TYR A 29 14.25 -6.00 -14.05
CA TYR A 29 13.77 -6.48 -12.74
C TYR A 29 14.38 -7.83 -12.32
N ILE A 30 15.16 -8.47 -13.19
CA ILE A 30 15.96 -9.67 -12.88
C ILE A 30 17.43 -9.29 -12.93
N PRO A 31 18.23 -9.48 -11.87
CA PRO A 31 19.67 -9.29 -11.96
C PRO A 31 20.31 -10.07 -13.13
N GLY A 32 21.08 -9.40 -13.99
CA GLY A 32 21.67 -10.02 -15.19
C GLY A 32 22.58 -11.22 -14.89
N GLY A 33 23.29 -11.18 -13.76
CA GLY A 33 24.14 -12.29 -13.29
C GLY A 33 23.39 -13.59 -12.96
N LEU A 34 22.05 -13.59 -12.95
CA LEU A 34 21.22 -14.77 -12.73
C LEU A 34 20.75 -15.45 -14.01
N LYS A 35 20.96 -14.86 -15.19
CA LYS A 35 20.41 -15.34 -16.46
C LYS A 35 20.69 -16.82 -16.70
N ASP A 36 21.98 -17.18 -16.81
CA ASP A 36 22.40 -18.56 -17.09
C ASP A 36 21.91 -19.52 -16.00
N ALA A 37 21.93 -19.08 -14.73
CA ALA A 37 21.48 -19.89 -13.61
C ALA A 37 19.98 -20.19 -13.68
N ILE A 38 19.15 -19.23 -14.09
CA ILE A 38 17.70 -19.40 -14.25
C ILE A 38 17.40 -20.31 -15.44
N GLU A 39 18.04 -20.06 -16.59
CA GLU A 39 17.80 -20.81 -17.82
C GLU A 39 18.22 -22.29 -17.72
N GLN A 40 19.26 -22.57 -16.94
CA GLN A 40 19.79 -23.92 -16.75
C GLN A 40 19.16 -24.66 -15.54
N ASP A 41 18.38 -23.98 -14.70
CA ASP A 41 17.80 -24.62 -13.52
C ASP A 41 16.68 -25.60 -13.93
N PRO A 42 16.81 -26.90 -13.61
CA PRO A 42 15.81 -27.90 -13.98
C PRO A 42 14.43 -27.63 -13.38
N ASP A 43 14.36 -26.97 -12.22
CA ASP A 43 13.09 -26.64 -11.58
C ASP A 43 12.37 -25.48 -12.30
N PHE A 44 13.11 -24.60 -12.99
CA PHE A 44 12.51 -23.50 -13.77
C PHE A 44 12.25 -23.86 -15.22
N ARG A 45 12.79 -24.98 -15.72
CA ARG A 45 12.69 -25.37 -17.14
C ARG A 45 11.28 -25.27 -17.72
N LEU A 46 10.27 -25.76 -16.98
CA LEU A 46 8.88 -25.69 -17.44
C LEU A 46 8.37 -24.24 -17.50
N SER A 47 8.67 -23.43 -16.47
CA SER A 47 8.32 -22.01 -16.43
C SER A 47 8.92 -21.26 -17.60
N VAL A 48 10.22 -21.43 -17.85
CA VAL A 48 10.95 -20.72 -18.93
C VAL A 48 10.49 -21.17 -20.31
N THR A 49 10.07 -22.44 -20.45
CA THR A 49 9.52 -22.94 -21.72
C THR A 49 8.13 -22.36 -22.00
N MET A 50 7.30 -22.19 -20.97
CA MET A 50 5.93 -21.70 -21.12
C MET A 50 5.85 -20.17 -21.21
N GLU A 51 6.69 -19.46 -20.45
CA GLU A 51 6.86 -18.01 -20.48
C GLU A 51 8.37 -17.73 -20.62
N PRO A 52 8.89 -17.66 -21.86
CA PRO A 52 10.27 -17.27 -22.10
C PRO A 52 10.55 -15.89 -21.53
N ILE A 53 11.74 -15.73 -20.94
CA ILE A 53 12.16 -14.47 -20.35
C ILE A 53 12.79 -13.59 -21.44
N ASP A 54 12.17 -12.45 -21.70
CA ASP A 54 12.71 -11.45 -22.64
C ASP A 54 14.04 -10.88 -22.15
N GLU A 55 14.94 -10.52 -23.07
CA GLU A 55 16.27 -9.99 -22.72
C GLU A 55 16.16 -8.72 -21.86
N GLU A 56 15.18 -7.87 -22.15
CA GLU A 56 14.92 -6.63 -21.45
C GLU A 56 14.53 -6.85 -19.98
N ALA A 57 14.10 -8.05 -19.58
CA ALA A 57 13.83 -8.37 -18.19
C ALA A 57 15.09 -8.36 -17.31
N PHE A 58 16.26 -8.58 -17.92
CA PHE A 58 17.53 -8.65 -17.22
C PHE A 58 18.16 -7.26 -17.05
N ASP A 59 18.62 -6.98 -15.82
CA ASP A 59 19.40 -5.79 -15.49
C ASP A 59 20.87 -6.06 -15.80
N HIS A 60 21.32 -5.60 -16.95
CA HIS A 60 22.73 -5.70 -17.36
C HIS A 60 23.64 -4.69 -16.67
N GLU A 61 23.09 -3.71 -15.93
CA GLU A 61 23.86 -2.80 -15.10
C GLU A 61 24.24 -3.44 -13.76
N ASP A 62 23.49 -4.43 -13.30
CA ASP A 62 23.89 -5.27 -12.18
C ASP A 62 25.11 -6.12 -12.53
N LYS A 63 26.26 -5.77 -11.96
CA LYS A 63 27.55 -6.45 -12.20
C LYS A 63 27.80 -7.62 -11.24
N ARG A 64 26.87 -7.92 -10.32
CA ARG A 64 27.00 -9.06 -9.41
C ARG A 64 26.97 -10.35 -10.23
N THR A 65 27.77 -11.32 -9.80
CA THR A 65 27.85 -12.66 -10.41
C THR A 65 27.44 -13.70 -9.38
N LEU A 66 27.41 -14.99 -9.76
CA LEU A 66 27.12 -16.08 -8.83
C LEU A 66 28.17 -16.26 -7.71
N ALA A 67 29.27 -15.50 -7.73
CA ALA A 67 30.18 -15.41 -6.59
C ALA A 67 29.61 -14.53 -5.45
N ASP A 68 28.61 -13.70 -5.73
CA ASP A 68 27.92 -12.89 -4.74
C ASP A 68 26.90 -13.74 -3.98
N PHE A 69 27.13 -13.92 -2.68
CA PHE A 69 26.27 -14.71 -1.82
C PHE A 69 24.83 -14.18 -1.73
N ALA A 70 24.63 -12.86 -1.73
CA ALA A 70 23.29 -12.27 -1.66
C ALA A 70 22.52 -12.50 -2.95
N LEU A 71 23.21 -12.49 -4.09
CA LEU A 71 22.60 -12.82 -5.38
C LEU A 71 22.15 -14.29 -5.43
N VAL A 72 23.01 -15.20 -4.99
CA VAL A 72 22.69 -16.64 -4.92
C VAL A 72 21.53 -16.92 -3.96
N ASP A 73 21.55 -16.29 -2.77
CA ASP A 73 20.48 -16.39 -1.79
C ASP A 73 19.13 -15.89 -2.35
N THR A 74 19.15 -14.79 -3.12
CA THR A 74 17.96 -14.28 -3.81
C THR A 74 17.37 -15.32 -4.76
N LEU A 75 18.20 -15.96 -5.59
CA LEU A 75 17.75 -17.02 -6.49
C LEU A 75 17.16 -18.20 -5.72
N GLN A 76 17.80 -18.62 -4.63
CA GLN A 76 17.30 -19.70 -3.77
C GLN A 76 15.94 -19.38 -3.15
N GLN A 77 15.74 -18.14 -2.70
CA GLN A 77 14.46 -17.67 -2.15
C GLN A 77 13.37 -17.63 -3.23
N VAL A 78 13.66 -17.12 -4.43
CA VAL A 78 12.74 -17.16 -5.58
C VAL A 78 12.35 -18.59 -5.92
N LYS A 79 13.33 -19.50 -5.95
CA LYS A 79 13.10 -20.93 -6.19
C LYS A 79 12.20 -21.56 -5.13
N LYS A 80 12.37 -21.19 -3.86
CA LYS A 80 11.52 -21.64 -2.75
C LYS A 80 10.08 -21.16 -2.92
N ILE A 81 9.88 -19.88 -3.27
CA ILE A 81 8.55 -19.30 -3.54
C ILE A 81 7.87 -20.04 -4.71
N PHE A 82 8.60 -20.21 -5.82
CA PHE A 82 8.12 -20.91 -7.01
C PHE A 82 7.64 -22.32 -6.70
N LYS A 83 8.49 -23.13 -6.03
CA LYS A 83 8.12 -24.49 -5.62
C LYS A 83 6.97 -24.49 -4.63
N GLY A 84 6.95 -23.56 -3.68
CA GLY A 84 5.87 -23.39 -2.72
C GLY A 84 4.53 -23.17 -3.41
N ALA A 85 4.50 -22.30 -4.42
CA ALA A 85 3.30 -22.01 -5.21
C ALA A 85 2.85 -23.23 -6.03
N THR A 86 3.79 -23.90 -6.73
CA THR A 86 3.49 -25.13 -7.47
C THR A 86 2.88 -26.22 -6.57
N LEU A 87 3.45 -26.45 -5.38
CA LEU A 87 2.94 -27.43 -4.44
C LEU A 87 1.57 -27.03 -3.89
N CYS A 88 1.32 -25.74 -3.63
CA CYS A 88 0.02 -25.28 -3.19
C CYS A 88 -1.07 -25.56 -4.22
N THR A 89 -0.81 -25.29 -5.49
CA THR A 89 -1.72 -25.62 -6.60
C THR A 89 -1.88 -27.12 -6.79
N GLN A 90 -0.78 -27.86 -6.89
CA GLN A 90 -0.79 -29.30 -7.18
C GLN A 90 -1.60 -30.09 -6.14
N PHE A 91 -1.52 -29.70 -4.87
CA PHE A 91 -2.20 -30.38 -3.77
C PHE A 91 -3.46 -29.66 -3.28
N GLY A 92 -3.91 -28.60 -3.97
CA GLY A 92 -5.09 -27.84 -3.58
C GLY A 92 -5.03 -27.33 -2.13
N ARG A 93 -3.87 -26.79 -1.71
CA ARG A 93 -3.65 -26.40 -0.32
C ARG A 93 -4.46 -25.16 0.06
N ASP A 94 -4.71 -25.04 1.36
CA ASP A 94 -5.55 -24.02 1.96
C ASP A 94 -4.88 -22.64 2.04
N GLU A 95 -5.64 -21.65 2.52
CA GLU A 95 -5.21 -20.26 2.69
C GLU A 95 -3.91 -20.13 3.50
N ASN A 96 -3.80 -20.86 4.61
CA ASN A 96 -2.60 -20.83 5.46
C ASN A 96 -1.35 -21.33 4.73
N ALA A 97 -1.49 -22.39 3.91
CA ALA A 97 -0.38 -22.86 3.10
C ALA A 97 0.09 -21.81 2.09
N TRP A 98 -0.84 -21.10 1.42
CA TRP A 98 -0.53 -19.99 0.52
C TRP A 98 0.14 -18.82 1.25
N CYS A 99 -0.40 -18.44 2.40
CA CYS A 99 0.15 -17.41 3.28
C CYS A 99 1.63 -17.66 3.60
N PHE A 100 1.99 -18.83 4.12
CA PHE A 100 3.33 -19.07 4.65
C PHE A 100 4.31 -19.75 3.68
N SER A 101 3.82 -20.40 2.63
CA SER A 101 4.70 -21.05 1.64
C SER A 101 5.01 -20.15 0.44
N VAL A 102 4.20 -19.11 0.20
CA VAL A 102 4.28 -18.29 -1.02
C VAL A 102 4.33 -16.80 -0.68
N VAL A 103 3.28 -16.27 -0.05
CA VAL A 103 3.10 -14.82 0.10
C VAL A 103 4.06 -14.22 1.11
N TRP A 104 4.17 -14.81 2.31
CA TRP A 104 5.07 -14.34 3.35
C TRP A 104 6.55 -14.38 2.90
N PRO A 105 7.09 -15.49 2.33
CA PRO A 105 8.45 -15.48 1.81
C PRO A 105 8.70 -14.45 0.71
N LEU A 106 7.71 -14.20 -0.16
CA LEU A 106 7.80 -13.16 -1.19
C LEU A 106 7.89 -11.75 -0.58
N ILE A 107 7.05 -11.47 0.40
CA ILE A 107 7.06 -10.21 1.14
C ILE A 107 8.41 -10.01 1.85
N GLU A 108 8.88 -11.01 2.58
CA GLU A 108 10.17 -10.96 3.27
C GLU A 108 11.33 -10.71 2.30
N LEU A 109 11.31 -11.38 1.14
CA LEU A 109 12.32 -11.18 0.11
C LEU A 109 12.29 -9.75 -0.44
N ALA A 110 11.11 -9.21 -0.75
CA ALA A 110 10.98 -7.84 -1.23
C ALA A 110 11.47 -6.81 -0.18
N ILE A 111 11.14 -7.01 1.09
CA ILE A 111 11.62 -6.15 2.19
C ILE A 111 13.14 -6.30 2.37
N LYS A 112 13.68 -7.51 2.30
CA LYS A 112 15.13 -7.74 2.39
C LYS A 112 15.90 -7.01 1.29
N LEU A 113 15.38 -7.02 0.06
CA LEU A 113 16.04 -6.42 -1.09
C LEU A 113 15.85 -4.90 -1.18
N HIS A 114 14.66 -4.40 -0.83
CA HIS A 114 14.26 -3.02 -1.11
C HIS A 114 13.80 -2.23 0.12
N GLY A 115 13.54 -2.91 1.23
CA GLY A 115 12.96 -2.31 2.43
C GLY A 115 13.93 -1.42 3.22
N ARG A 116 15.25 -1.64 3.11
CA ARG A 116 16.30 -0.81 3.76
C ARG A 116 16.04 -0.58 5.25
N ASP A 117 15.66 -1.65 5.97
CA ASP A 117 15.28 -1.66 7.39
C ASP A 117 14.09 -0.76 7.80
N LYS A 118 13.47 -0.05 6.85
CA LYS A 118 12.34 0.88 7.08
C LYS A 118 11.00 0.18 7.23
N TRP A 119 10.93 -1.08 6.83
CA TRP A 119 9.68 -1.83 6.73
C TRP A 119 9.75 -3.10 7.54
N GLN A 120 8.64 -3.45 8.20
CA GLN A 120 8.41 -4.79 8.72
C GLN A 120 7.13 -5.38 8.13
N PRO A 121 7.13 -6.69 7.82
CA PRO A 121 5.89 -7.38 7.52
C PRO A 121 5.17 -7.72 8.83
N GLU A 122 3.87 -7.46 8.87
CA GLU A 122 3.03 -7.76 10.02
C GLU A 122 2.03 -8.85 9.67
N SER A 123 1.92 -9.87 10.51
CA SER A 123 0.78 -10.79 10.48
C SER A 123 -0.38 -10.21 11.29
N VAL A 124 -1.47 -9.92 10.60
CA VAL A 124 -2.68 -9.31 11.16
C VAL A 124 -3.91 -10.23 11.08
N GLN A 125 -3.69 -11.50 10.72
CA GLN A 125 -4.71 -12.56 10.58
C GLN A 125 -5.61 -12.72 11.82
N SER A 126 -5.06 -12.48 13.02
CA SER A 126 -5.79 -12.63 14.27
C SER A 126 -6.28 -11.31 14.86
N GLN A 127 -5.88 -10.19 14.28
CA GLN A 127 -6.02 -8.85 14.83
C GLN A 127 -7.41 -8.29 14.48
N SER A 128 -8.06 -7.66 15.46
CA SER A 128 -9.35 -7.02 15.26
C SER A 128 -9.17 -5.56 14.86
N ILE A 129 -9.98 -5.11 13.91
CA ILE A 129 -10.17 -3.70 13.61
C ILE A 129 -11.02 -3.07 14.72
N ASN A 130 -10.65 -1.87 15.17
CA ASN A 130 -11.44 -1.10 16.11
C ASN A 130 -12.79 -0.74 15.48
N SER A 131 -13.88 -1.05 16.17
CA SER A 131 -15.26 -0.86 15.68
C SER A 131 -15.59 0.58 15.32
N LEU A 132 -14.86 1.56 15.87
CA LEU A 132 -14.98 2.98 15.50
C LEU A 132 -14.67 3.25 14.03
N TYR A 133 -13.84 2.42 13.39
CA TYR A 133 -13.41 2.60 12.00
C TYR A 133 -14.12 1.65 11.02
N LEU A 134 -14.99 0.76 11.52
CA LEU A 134 -15.74 -0.17 10.69
C LEU A 134 -16.95 0.49 10.05
N SER A 135 -17.18 0.14 8.79
CA SER A 135 -18.41 0.51 8.09
C SER A 135 -19.62 -0.14 8.76
N ARG A 136 -20.76 0.55 8.73
CA ARG A 136 -22.04 0.07 9.25
C ARG A 136 -22.96 -0.24 8.10
N ILE A 137 -23.76 -1.29 8.26
CA ILE A 137 -24.80 -1.68 7.31
C ILE A 137 -26.10 -1.94 8.06
N PRO A 138 -27.26 -1.72 7.44
CA PRO A 138 -28.54 -2.12 8.02
C PRO A 138 -28.53 -3.61 8.37
N ASP A 139 -29.05 -3.95 9.54
CA ASP A 139 -29.22 -5.34 9.95
C ASP A 139 -30.35 -5.98 9.12
N PRO A 140 -30.08 -7.05 8.35
CA PRO A 140 -31.10 -7.71 7.54
C PRO A 140 -32.28 -8.22 8.36
N SER A 141 -32.06 -8.57 9.62
CA SER A 141 -33.09 -9.08 10.54
C SER A 141 -33.89 -7.97 11.22
N THR A 142 -33.31 -6.78 11.37
CA THR A 142 -33.94 -5.61 11.99
C THR A 142 -33.49 -4.34 11.27
N PRO A 143 -34.15 -3.93 10.17
CA PRO A 143 -33.70 -2.81 9.33
C PRO A 143 -33.56 -1.46 10.03
N SER A 144 -34.14 -1.29 11.22
CA SER A 144 -33.97 -0.11 12.08
C SER A 144 -32.68 -0.12 12.91
N LYS A 145 -31.92 -1.22 12.90
CA LYS A 145 -30.63 -1.36 13.56
C LYS A 145 -29.52 -1.44 12.54
N GLU A 146 -28.38 -0.86 12.89
CA GLU A 146 -27.15 -1.02 12.13
C GLU A 146 -26.25 -2.06 12.81
N ARG A 147 -25.48 -2.79 12.00
CA ARG A 147 -24.42 -3.67 12.48
C ARG A 147 -23.09 -3.31 11.83
N HIS A 148 -22.00 -3.58 12.54
CA HIS A 148 -20.67 -3.41 12.00
C HIS A 148 -20.35 -4.51 10.97
N LEU A 149 -19.75 -4.10 9.85
CA LEU A 149 -19.18 -4.99 8.87
C LEU A 149 -17.74 -5.31 9.30
N PHE A 150 -17.54 -6.48 9.92
CA PHE A 150 -16.24 -6.91 10.42
C PHE A 150 -15.60 -7.94 9.50
N ARG A 151 -14.39 -7.63 9.03
CA ARG A 151 -13.45 -8.55 8.37
C ARG A 151 -12.03 -8.19 8.79
N LYS A 152 -11.12 -9.15 8.61
CA LYS A 152 -9.70 -8.99 8.89
C LYS A 152 -8.95 -8.92 7.57
N THR A 153 -7.63 -8.81 7.65
CA THR A 153 -6.76 -9.10 6.51
C THR A 153 -5.62 -10.00 6.98
N ASP A 154 -4.87 -10.59 6.06
CA ASP A 154 -3.80 -11.51 6.45
C ASP A 154 -2.53 -10.79 6.88
N PHE A 155 -2.05 -9.90 6.02
CA PHE A 155 -0.79 -9.20 6.24
C PHE A 155 -0.91 -7.70 5.99
N CYS A 156 0.04 -6.94 6.51
CA CYS A 156 0.27 -5.56 6.10
C CYS A 156 1.74 -5.18 6.32
N PHE A 157 2.13 -4.00 5.88
CA PHE A 157 3.42 -3.42 6.22
C PHE A 157 3.30 -2.47 7.41
N SER A 158 4.36 -2.39 8.20
CA SER A 158 4.53 -1.34 9.20
C SER A 158 5.86 -0.61 9.01
N TYR A 159 5.90 0.65 9.46
CA TYR A 159 7.16 1.38 9.57
C TYR A 159 7.97 0.83 10.75
N SER A 160 9.17 0.36 10.45
CA SER A 160 9.98 -0.49 11.33
C SER A 160 10.53 0.24 12.56
N TYR A 161 10.37 -0.36 13.75
CA TYR A 161 11.05 0.09 14.97
C TYR A 161 12.58 -0.07 14.94
N LEU A 162 13.12 -0.83 13.96
CA LEU A 162 14.57 -1.01 13.81
C LEU A 162 15.22 0.20 13.14
N ASP A 163 14.47 0.93 12.32
CA ASP A 163 14.95 2.18 11.75
C ASP A 163 14.99 3.28 12.83
N PRO A 164 16.15 3.95 13.04
CA PRO A 164 16.28 4.96 14.09
C PRO A 164 15.31 6.14 13.97
N HIS A 165 14.92 6.53 12.75
CA HIS A 165 14.00 7.64 12.51
C HIS A 165 12.58 7.29 12.99
N PHE A 166 12.06 6.10 12.65
CA PHE A 166 10.75 5.67 13.13
C PHE A 166 10.76 5.34 14.62
N ARG A 167 11.84 4.73 15.13
CA ARG A 167 11.98 4.49 16.57
C ARG A 167 11.87 5.79 17.38
N ALA A 168 12.56 6.84 16.95
CA ALA A 168 12.46 8.15 17.60
C ALA A 168 11.05 8.73 17.53
N LEU A 169 10.33 8.51 16.42
CA LEU A 169 8.94 8.93 16.29
C LEU A 169 8.01 8.18 17.26
N TYR A 170 8.14 6.85 17.34
CA TYR A 170 7.33 6.04 18.23
C TYR A 170 7.58 6.37 19.71
N ASN A 171 8.84 6.61 20.09
CA ASN A 171 9.16 7.07 21.45
C ASN A 171 8.46 8.39 21.79
N ARG A 172 8.45 9.37 20.86
CA ARG A 172 7.72 10.63 21.07
C ARG A 172 6.21 10.44 21.21
N LEU A 173 5.62 9.54 20.41
CA LEU A 173 4.20 9.20 20.54
C LEU A 173 3.88 8.60 21.92
N GLU A 174 4.80 7.82 22.48
CA GLU A 174 4.69 7.27 23.82
C GLU A 174 4.82 8.35 24.91
N GLU A 175 5.78 9.27 24.78
CA GLU A 175 5.98 10.40 25.70
C GLU A 175 4.73 11.28 25.84
N VAL A 176 3.99 11.49 24.74
CA VAL A 176 2.77 12.32 24.72
C VAL A 176 1.47 11.50 24.85
N ASN A 177 1.56 10.21 25.18
CA ASN A 177 0.44 9.29 25.33
C ASN A 177 -0.50 9.23 24.10
N ALA A 178 0.06 9.40 22.90
CA ALA A 178 -0.63 9.32 21.60
C ALA A 178 -0.32 8.00 20.87
N ILE A 179 -0.18 6.91 21.63
CA ILE A 179 0.33 5.63 21.12
C ILE A 179 -0.59 4.92 20.12
N ASN A 180 -1.90 5.20 20.12
CA ASN A 180 -2.84 4.52 19.23
C ASN A 180 -2.91 5.20 17.86
N VAL A 181 -2.01 4.80 16.95
CA VAL A 181 -1.84 5.39 15.62
C VAL A 181 -2.37 4.51 14.47
N SER A 182 -2.81 3.29 14.77
CA SER A 182 -3.41 2.38 13.80
C SER A 182 -4.89 2.11 14.09
N HIS A 183 -5.56 1.48 13.12
CA HIS A 183 -6.99 1.17 13.18
C HIS A 183 -7.28 -0.18 13.87
N THR A 184 -6.26 -0.92 14.31
CA THR A 184 -6.42 -2.19 15.03
C THR A 184 -6.53 -1.98 16.55
N THR A 185 -6.91 -3.03 17.28
CA THR A 185 -7.06 -2.99 18.75
C THR A 185 -5.97 -3.73 19.51
N ASP A 186 -5.13 -4.50 18.82
CA ASP A 186 -4.06 -5.26 19.45
C ASP A 186 -2.95 -4.33 19.98
N ASN A 187 -2.34 -4.68 21.11
CA ASN A 187 -1.41 -3.81 21.83
C ASN A 187 -0.20 -3.38 20.98
N PHE A 188 0.30 -4.26 20.11
CA PHE A 188 1.43 -3.92 19.26
C PHE A 188 0.97 -3.19 18.00
N THR A 189 0.06 -3.82 17.24
CA THR A 189 -0.33 -3.29 15.92
C THR A 189 -1.12 -1.99 16.00
N SER A 190 -1.79 -1.68 17.12
CA SER A 190 -2.43 -0.37 17.34
C SER A 190 -1.42 0.77 17.48
N ARG A 191 -0.18 0.42 17.87
CA ARG A 191 0.95 1.35 18.09
C ARG A 191 1.91 1.48 16.92
N ALA A 192 1.81 0.58 15.94
CA ALA A 192 2.59 0.66 14.72
C ALA A 192 1.84 1.48 13.66
N VAL A 193 2.56 2.30 12.89
CA VAL A 193 1.96 2.95 11.73
C VAL A 193 1.85 1.90 10.63
N LEU A 194 0.63 1.48 10.30
CA LEU A 194 0.37 0.43 9.31
C LEU A 194 0.15 1.03 7.90
N PHE A 195 0.57 0.28 6.89
CA PHE A 195 0.51 0.65 5.48
C PHE A 195 0.22 -0.58 4.61
N SER A 196 -0.72 -0.43 3.66
CA SER A 196 -1.01 -1.40 2.58
C SER A 196 -1.34 -2.81 3.10
N GLY A 197 -2.64 -3.11 3.19
CA GLY A 197 -3.13 -4.46 3.50
C GLY A 197 -2.83 -5.47 2.39
N ILE A 198 -2.77 -6.75 2.77
CA ILE A 198 -2.60 -7.89 1.87
C ILE A 198 -3.55 -9.00 2.33
N GLU A 199 -4.49 -9.34 1.47
CA GLU A 199 -5.46 -10.41 1.68
C GLU A 199 -5.11 -11.58 0.78
N VAL A 200 -5.10 -12.79 1.33
CA VAL A 200 -4.73 -14.01 0.64
C VAL A 200 -5.92 -14.95 0.60
N LYS A 201 -6.13 -15.56 -0.56
CA LYS A 201 -7.01 -16.70 -0.74
C LYS A 201 -6.27 -17.79 -1.51
N PRO A 202 -6.65 -19.06 -1.32
CA PRO A 202 -6.15 -20.13 -2.18
C PRO A 202 -6.62 -19.93 -3.62
N GLU A 203 -6.05 -20.69 -4.56
CA GLU A 203 -6.30 -20.55 -6.01
C GLU A 203 -7.79 -20.63 -6.40
N ASN A 204 -8.59 -21.40 -5.67
CA ASN A 204 -10.04 -21.51 -5.88
C ASN A 204 -10.86 -20.74 -4.82
N GLY A 205 -10.22 -19.81 -4.09
CA GLY A 205 -10.87 -19.03 -3.06
C GLY A 205 -11.77 -17.92 -3.62
N ASP A 206 -12.66 -17.41 -2.78
CA ASP A 206 -13.65 -16.42 -3.19
C ASP A 206 -13.01 -15.04 -3.38
N GLN A 207 -12.89 -14.61 -4.64
CA GLN A 207 -12.37 -13.30 -4.99
C GLN A 207 -13.22 -12.17 -4.40
N LYS A 208 -14.55 -12.29 -4.38
CA LYS A 208 -15.43 -11.24 -3.83
C LYS A 208 -15.26 -11.14 -2.33
N GLU A 209 -15.03 -12.26 -1.67
CA GLU A 209 -14.67 -12.26 -0.26
C GLU A 209 -13.35 -11.51 -0.04
N ALA A 210 -12.30 -11.84 -0.80
CA ALA A 210 -11.01 -11.16 -0.69
C ALA A 210 -11.12 -9.64 -0.89
N GLU A 211 -11.86 -9.22 -1.92
CA GLU A 211 -12.15 -7.81 -2.20
C GLU A 211 -12.88 -7.13 -1.05
N LEU A 212 -13.86 -7.82 -0.46
CA LEU A 212 -14.61 -7.30 0.70
C LEU A 212 -13.72 -7.17 1.93
N GLN A 213 -12.93 -8.20 2.26
CA GLN A 213 -12.02 -8.20 3.41
C GLN A 213 -10.99 -7.07 3.28
N MET A 214 -10.35 -6.99 2.11
CA MET A 214 -9.41 -5.93 1.75
C MET A 214 -10.04 -4.54 1.84
N GLY A 215 -11.23 -4.36 1.26
CA GLY A 215 -11.92 -3.08 1.26
C GLY A 215 -12.27 -2.57 2.65
N ILE A 216 -12.67 -3.47 3.56
CA ILE A 216 -12.94 -3.14 4.97
C ILE A 216 -11.65 -2.68 5.66
N TRP A 217 -10.55 -3.39 5.46
CA TRP A 217 -9.25 -3.04 6.02
C TRP A 217 -8.78 -1.67 5.54
N MET A 218 -8.77 -1.43 4.22
CA MET A 218 -8.36 -0.15 3.64
C MET A 218 -9.23 1.00 4.16
N ALA A 219 -10.55 0.81 4.22
CA ALA A 219 -11.44 1.85 4.71
C ALA A 219 -11.17 2.21 6.18
N ALA A 220 -10.93 1.21 7.03
CA ALA A 220 -10.60 1.45 8.43
C ALA A 220 -9.23 2.13 8.60
N SER A 221 -8.21 1.68 7.84
CA SER A 221 -6.88 2.29 7.79
C SER A 221 -6.94 3.78 7.47
N LEU A 222 -7.67 4.15 6.40
CA LEU A 222 -7.77 5.54 5.98
C LEU A 222 -8.59 6.40 6.95
N ARG A 223 -9.67 5.89 7.54
CA ARG A 223 -10.43 6.61 8.57
C ARG A 223 -9.58 6.95 9.79
N LYS A 224 -8.72 6.03 10.23
CA LYS A 224 -7.78 6.29 11.32
C LYS A 224 -6.77 7.39 10.94
N LYS A 225 -6.22 7.33 9.72
CA LYS A 225 -5.29 8.36 9.22
C LYS A 225 -5.94 9.74 9.14
N MET A 226 -7.19 9.80 8.67
CA MET A 226 -7.99 11.03 8.69
C MET A 226 -8.24 11.54 10.12
N GLU A 227 -8.53 10.66 11.08
CA GLU A 227 -8.66 11.06 12.49
C GLU A 227 -7.36 11.69 13.02
N LEU A 228 -6.21 11.07 12.76
CA LEU A 228 -4.92 11.61 13.17
C LEU A 228 -4.67 12.99 12.54
N ALA A 229 -4.99 13.17 11.26
CA ALA A 229 -4.87 14.45 10.60
C ALA A 229 -5.78 15.52 11.20
N ARG A 230 -7.03 15.20 11.54
CA ARG A 230 -7.94 16.15 12.23
C ARG A 230 -7.43 16.55 13.62
N ARG A 231 -6.77 15.63 14.33
CA ARG A 231 -6.16 15.92 15.64
C ARG A 231 -4.92 16.80 15.50
N ALA A 232 -4.11 16.56 14.47
CA ALA A 232 -2.94 17.38 14.15
C ALA A 232 -3.34 18.81 13.73
N PHE A 233 -4.39 18.96 12.93
CA PHE A 233 -4.76 20.24 12.31
C PHE A 233 -6.21 20.63 12.64
N PRO A 234 -6.51 21.03 13.89
CA PRO A 234 -7.85 21.45 14.30
C PRO A 234 -8.14 22.86 13.77
N GLY A 235 -8.71 22.97 12.57
CA GLY A 235 -9.12 24.28 12.02
C GLY A 235 -9.11 24.40 10.51
N THR A 236 -8.61 23.41 9.78
CA THR A 236 -8.67 23.39 8.32
C THR A 236 -10.07 22.99 7.85
N PRO A 237 -10.91 23.89 7.30
CA PRO A 237 -12.13 23.47 6.64
C PRO A 237 -11.74 22.70 5.38
N VAL A 238 -12.09 21.42 5.30
CA VAL A 238 -11.92 20.63 4.09
C VAL A 238 -12.78 21.29 3.02
N SER A 239 -12.14 22.07 2.13
CA SER A 239 -12.83 22.88 1.14
C SER A 239 -13.66 22.00 0.20
N GLU A 240 -14.96 21.93 0.44
CA GLU A 240 -15.94 21.44 -0.53
C GLU A 240 -16.12 22.51 -1.60
N SER A 241 -15.35 22.43 -2.69
CA SER A 241 -15.63 23.26 -3.86
C SER A 241 -16.83 22.67 -4.61
N GLU A 242 -18.04 23.07 -4.23
CA GLU A 242 -19.21 22.97 -5.12
C GLU A 242 -19.14 24.06 -6.20
N PRO A 243 -19.36 23.75 -7.50
CA PRO A 243 -19.49 24.78 -8.51
C PRO A 243 -20.92 25.34 -8.45
N VAL A 244 -21.15 26.35 -7.62
CA VAL A 244 -22.36 27.16 -7.72
C VAL A 244 -22.17 28.14 -8.88
N SER A 245 -22.73 27.76 -10.03
CA SER A 245 -23.00 28.71 -11.11
C SER A 245 -23.99 29.76 -10.61
N ASN A 246 -23.54 31.01 -10.44
CA ASN A 246 -24.45 32.14 -10.46
C ASN A 246 -23.84 33.31 -11.22
N SER A 247 -24.63 33.77 -12.18
CA SER A 247 -24.35 34.82 -13.15
C SER A 247 -24.05 36.18 -12.51
N LYS A 248 -23.03 36.84 -13.06
CA LYS A 248 -22.66 38.25 -12.90
C LYS A 248 -23.84 39.23 -12.83
N VAL A 249 -23.79 40.18 -11.90
CA VAL A 249 -23.85 41.65 -12.14
C VAL A 249 -23.04 42.33 -11.03
N GLY A 250 -22.23 43.33 -11.38
CA GLY A 250 -21.07 43.79 -10.61
C GLY A 250 -21.29 44.89 -9.57
N HIS A 251 -20.22 45.22 -8.86
CA HIS A 251 -19.86 46.58 -8.46
C HIS A 251 -18.40 46.62 -7.97
N ASP A 252 -17.62 47.58 -8.48
CA ASP A 252 -16.27 47.93 -8.02
C ASP A 252 -16.29 48.55 -6.62
N SER A 253 -15.38 48.13 -5.75
CA SER A 253 -14.69 49.01 -4.79
C SER A 253 -13.50 48.29 -4.13
N ASN A 254 -12.36 48.98 -4.17
CA ASN A 254 -11.08 48.61 -3.56
C ASN A 254 -11.20 48.28 -2.08
N ASP A 255 -10.66 47.14 -1.68
CA ASP A 255 -10.10 46.97 -0.34
C ASP A 255 -8.84 46.13 -0.39
N THR A 256 -7.79 46.68 0.23
CA THR A 256 -6.44 46.14 0.30
C THR A 256 -6.46 45.00 1.33
N GLN A 257 -6.55 43.75 0.88
CA GLN A 257 -6.37 42.58 1.75
C GLN A 257 -5.24 41.70 1.23
N ASN A 258 -4.22 41.61 2.09
CA ASN A 258 -3.07 40.71 2.10
C ASN A 258 -3.29 39.39 1.33
N THR A 259 -2.63 39.28 0.18
CA THR A 259 -2.44 38.06 -0.59
C THR A 259 -1.38 37.17 0.07
N ASP A 260 -1.70 36.57 1.22
CA ASP A 260 -0.82 35.58 1.87
C ASP A 260 -1.63 34.50 2.63
N ILE A 261 -2.75 34.05 2.04
CA ILE A 261 -3.57 32.98 2.61
C ILE A 261 -3.67 31.83 1.60
N ASN A 262 -3.09 30.69 2.00
CA ASN A 262 -3.36 29.32 1.55
C ASN A 262 -2.77 28.84 0.22
N ALA A 263 -1.45 28.77 0.13
CA ALA A 263 -0.74 27.87 -0.80
C ALA A 263 -0.33 26.51 -0.16
N GLY A 264 -0.69 26.25 1.10
CA GLY A 264 -0.15 25.12 1.88
C GLY A 264 -1.08 23.90 2.10
N ASP A 265 -2.33 23.93 1.64
CA ASP A 265 -3.39 23.07 2.21
C ASP A 265 -3.85 21.89 1.33
N HIS A 266 -3.24 21.71 0.15
CA HIS A 266 -3.56 20.62 -0.78
C HIS A 266 -3.04 19.22 -0.34
N SER A 267 -2.26 19.14 0.74
CA SER A 267 -1.51 17.93 1.14
C SER A 267 -2.34 16.93 1.98
N ILE A 268 -3.36 17.38 2.72
CA ILE A 268 -4.13 16.51 3.62
C ILE A 268 -5.23 15.72 2.86
N THR A 269 -5.66 16.20 1.70
CA THR A 269 -6.76 15.59 0.92
C THR A 269 -6.30 14.57 -0.13
N ALA A 270 -5.00 14.47 -0.40
CA ALA A 270 -4.44 13.58 -1.41
C ALA A 270 -4.01 12.20 -0.85
N LEU A 271 -4.70 11.72 0.19
CA LEU A 271 -4.42 10.42 0.80
C LEU A 271 -4.80 9.29 -0.15
N LEU A 272 -3.80 8.53 -0.62
CA LEU A 272 -3.98 7.37 -1.49
C LEU A 272 -3.15 6.20 -0.95
N GLU A 273 -3.78 5.05 -0.74
CA GLU A 273 -3.12 3.85 -0.22
C GLU A 273 -3.36 2.65 -1.16
N PRO A 274 -2.29 2.02 -1.70
CA PRO A 274 -2.42 0.76 -2.40
C PRO A 274 -2.63 -0.39 -1.43
N ALA A 275 -3.19 -1.49 -1.91
CA ALA A 275 -3.25 -2.77 -1.21
C ALA A 275 -3.34 -3.93 -2.22
N LEU A 276 -3.16 -5.17 -1.75
CA LEU A 276 -3.14 -6.35 -2.63
C LEU A 276 -4.14 -7.42 -2.20
N ALA A 277 -4.98 -7.87 -3.12
CA ALA A 277 -5.70 -9.15 -2.98
C ALA A 277 -4.98 -10.22 -3.78
N ILE A 278 -4.67 -11.36 -3.15
CA ILE A 278 -3.92 -12.46 -3.74
C ILE A 278 -4.83 -13.68 -3.82
N ILE A 279 -5.09 -14.17 -5.02
CA ILE A 279 -5.92 -15.37 -5.25
C ILE A 279 -5.02 -16.45 -5.86
N GLY A 280 -4.57 -17.36 -5.01
CA GLY A 280 -3.55 -18.34 -5.36
C GLY A 280 -2.31 -17.66 -5.96
N HIS A 281 -2.12 -17.84 -7.25
CA HIS A 281 -0.98 -17.27 -7.96
C HIS A 281 -1.12 -15.78 -8.30
N GLU A 282 -2.33 -15.24 -8.40
CA GLU A 282 -2.59 -13.91 -8.95
C GLU A 282 -2.51 -12.84 -7.87
N HIS A 283 -1.74 -11.77 -8.10
CA HIS A 283 -1.69 -10.60 -7.22
C HIS A 283 -2.40 -9.41 -7.87
N LYS A 284 -3.48 -8.94 -7.25
CA LYS A 284 -4.34 -7.87 -7.76
C LYS A 284 -4.16 -6.62 -6.92
N ILE A 285 -3.93 -5.48 -7.58
CA ILE A 285 -3.68 -4.20 -6.93
C ILE A 285 -4.99 -3.41 -6.82
N TYR A 286 -5.25 -2.87 -5.63
CA TYR A 286 -6.36 -1.96 -5.32
C TYR A 286 -5.80 -0.67 -4.74
N TYR A 287 -6.58 0.40 -4.83
CA TYR A 287 -6.25 1.70 -4.23
C TYR A 287 -7.44 2.21 -3.44
N ALA A 288 -7.20 2.83 -2.30
CA ALA A 288 -8.24 3.52 -1.54
C ALA A 288 -7.87 4.98 -1.30
N TYR A 289 -8.89 5.82 -1.24
CA TYR A 289 -8.76 7.24 -0.93
C TYR A 289 -10.02 7.77 -0.24
N PRO A 290 -9.93 8.83 0.58
CA PRO A 290 -11.11 9.50 1.12
C PRO A 290 -11.92 10.19 0.02
N SER A 291 -13.20 9.85 -0.07
CA SER A 291 -14.16 10.49 -0.98
C SER A 291 -15.05 11.54 -0.30
N SER A 292 -14.94 11.67 1.02
CA SER A 292 -15.58 12.74 1.78
C SER A 292 -14.75 13.14 3.01
N ALA A 293 -14.94 14.38 3.47
CA ALA A 293 -14.35 14.87 4.71
C ALA A 293 -14.86 14.12 5.95
N THR A 294 -16.04 13.48 5.86
CA THR A 294 -16.72 12.79 6.96
C THR A 294 -16.24 11.35 7.17
N GLY A 295 -15.42 10.82 6.26
CA GLY A 295 -14.80 9.49 6.40
C GLY A 295 -15.36 8.41 5.47
N ASP A 296 -16.04 8.80 4.39
CA ASP A 296 -16.34 7.88 3.30
C ASP A 296 -15.07 7.61 2.51
N ILE A 297 -14.83 6.33 2.26
CA ILE A 297 -13.65 5.84 1.55
C ILE A 297 -14.12 5.19 0.26
N THR A 298 -13.48 5.57 -0.85
CA THR A 298 -13.67 4.88 -2.14
C THR A 298 -12.50 3.94 -2.39
N ILE A 299 -12.81 2.75 -2.91
CA ILE A 299 -11.85 1.72 -3.30
C ILE A 299 -11.93 1.56 -4.81
N LEU A 300 -10.79 1.55 -5.46
CA LEU A 300 -10.62 1.34 -6.90
C LEU A 300 -9.84 0.05 -7.12
N GLY A 301 -10.40 -0.86 -7.89
CA GLY A 301 -9.70 -2.04 -8.35
C GLY A 301 -10.63 -3.23 -8.62
N PRO A 302 -10.07 -4.37 -9.06
CA PRO A 302 -8.65 -4.55 -9.33
C PRO A 302 -8.16 -3.65 -10.48
N ASP A 303 -6.90 -3.21 -10.44
CA ASP A 303 -6.33 -2.41 -11.50
C ASP A 303 -5.99 -3.27 -12.72
N GLU A 304 -6.91 -3.29 -13.70
CA GLU A 304 -6.84 -4.12 -14.92
C GLU A 304 -5.60 -3.85 -15.81
N LYS A 305 -4.79 -2.83 -15.48
CA LYS A 305 -3.49 -2.62 -16.14
C LYS A 305 -2.43 -3.65 -15.70
N PHE A 306 -2.63 -4.32 -14.57
CA PHE A 306 -1.65 -5.19 -13.93
C PHE A 306 -2.16 -6.63 -13.80
N THR A 307 -2.61 -7.24 -14.91
CA THR A 307 -3.21 -8.58 -14.93
C THR A 307 -2.19 -9.74 -14.91
N ASN A 308 -0.91 -9.47 -15.20
CA ASN A 308 0.13 -10.50 -15.35
C ASN A 308 1.08 -10.59 -14.14
N LEU A 309 0.58 -10.28 -12.95
CA LEU A 309 1.34 -10.38 -11.69
C LEU A 309 1.08 -11.74 -11.06
N SER A 310 2.03 -12.66 -11.23
CA SER A 310 1.81 -14.07 -10.91
C SER A 310 3.03 -14.76 -10.30
N THR A 311 2.80 -15.74 -9.42
CA THR A 311 3.83 -16.67 -8.94
C THR A 311 3.94 -17.96 -9.79
N ARG A 312 3.22 -18.05 -10.92
CA ARG A 312 3.29 -19.22 -11.82
C ARG A 312 4.60 -19.36 -12.58
N SER A 313 5.38 -18.28 -12.66
CA SER A 313 6.66 -18.27 -13.37
C SER A 313 7.74 -17.59 -12.55
N VAL A 314 9.00 -17.97 -12.81
CA VAL A 314 10.17 -17.32 -12.20
C VAL A 314 10.22 -15.83 -12.55
N GLN A 315 9.91 -15.47 -13.80
CA GLN A 315 9.79 -14.08 -14.24
C GLN A 315 8.68 -13.33 -13.49
N GLY A 316 7.53 -13.97 -13.31
CA GLY A 316 6.41 -13.41 -12.55
C GLY A 316 6.77 -13.10 -11.10
N ILE A 317 7.57 -13.95 -10.44
CA ILE A 317 8.05 -13.71 -9.07
C ILE A 317 8.97 -12.47 -9.01
N PHE A 318 9.89 -12.30 -9.97
CA PHE A 318 10.72 -11.09 -10.02
C PHE A 318 9.92 -9.82 -10.34
N LYS A 319 8.91 -9.91 -11.22
CA LYS A 319 7.95 -8.82 -11.45
C LYS A 319 7.24 -8.44 -10.15
N LEU A 320 6.79 -9.43 -9.36
CA LEU A 320 6.16 -9.20 -8.06
C LEU A 320 7.12 -8.51 -7.09
N ILE A 321 8.36 -8.98 -6.95
CA ILE A 321 9.36 -8.34 -6.09
C ILE A 321 9.50 -6.85 -6.44
N SER A 322 9.53 -6.52 -7.74
CA SER A 322 9.62 -5.13 -8.21
C SER A 322 8.36 -4.31 -7.93
N ILE A 323 7.18 -4.92 -7.99
CA ILE A 323 5.91 -4.28 -7.60
C ILE A 323 5.87 -4.00 -6.10
N TYR A 324 6.22 -4.97 -5.26
CA TYR A 324 6.33 -4.78 -3.82
C TYR A 324 7.35 -3.69 -3.48
N ALA A 325 8.53 -3.71 -4.11
CA ALA A 325 9.53 -2.67 -3.97
C ALA A 325 8.97 -1.27 -4.30
N THR A 326 8.20 -1.15 -5.39
CA THR A 326 7.58 0.11 -5.80
C THR A 326 6.50 0.58 -4.80
N ILE A 327 5.71 -0.34 -4.25
CA ILE A 327 4.71 -0.03 -3.20
C ILE A 327 5.41 0.45 -1.92
N LEU A 328 6.50 -0.21 -1.51
CA LEU A 328 7.30 0.20 -0.37
C LEU A 328 7.99 1.56 -0.61
N ASP A 329 8.50 1.82 -1.81
CA ASP A 329 9.06 3.14 -2.15
C ASP A 329 7.96 4.21 -2.07
N TYR A 330 6.79 3.98 -2.67
CA TYR A 330 5.65 4.89 -2.56
C TYR A 330 5.24 5.16 -1.11
N GLY A 331 5.24 4.11 -0.28
CA GLY A 331 4.94 4.24 1.14
C GLY A 331 5.88 5.22 1.84
N TYR A 332 7.18 5.19 1.54
CA TYR A 332 8.20 5.95 2.27
C TYR A 332 8.62 7.29 1.64
N ARG A 333 8.55 7.42 0.32
CA ARG A 333 9.26 8.47 -0.44
C ARG A 333 9.14 9.86 0.18
N VAL A 334 10.28 10.46 0.50
CA VAL A 334 10.40 11.83 1.01
C VAL A 334 10.45 12.79 -0.17
N GLU A 335 9.79 13.95 -0.08
CA GLU A 335 9.94 15.03 -1.07
C GLU A 335 11.41 15.43 -1.13
N ILE A 336 12.03 15.31 -2.30
CA ILE A 336 13.34 15.89 -2.55
C ILE A 336 13.07 17.30 -3.07
N ASP A 337 13.73 18.31 -2.49
CA ASP A 337 13.69 19.73 -2.86
C ASP A 337 14.18 20.04 -4.30
N SER A 338 14.01 19.11 -5.24
CA SER A 338 14.34 19.30 -6.64
C SER A 338 13.19 19.99 -7.38
N VAL A 339 13.56 20.92 -8.26
CA VAL A 339 12.78 21.87 -9.06
C VAL A 339 11.73 21.25 -10.01
N GLN A 340 11.40 19.97 -9.86
CA GLN A 340 10.28 19.31 -10.54
C GLN A 340 9.33 18.75 -9.50
N GLU A 341 8.04 19.08 -9.67
CA GLU A 341 6.83 18.67 -8.92
C GLU A 341 6.80 17.16 -8.59
N SER A 342 7.65 16.73 -7.66
CA SER A 342 7.69 15.39 -7.11
C SER A 342 6.87 15.43 -5.83
N GLU A 343 5.55 15.28 -5.95
CA GLU A 343 4.70 15.03 -4.79
C GLU A 343 5.27 13.86 -3.99
N GLY A 344 5.52 14.05 -2.69
CA GLY A 344 6.08 13.02 -1.82
C GLY A 344 5.23 11.75 -1.81
N GLY A 345 5.85 10.62 -1.47
CA GLY A 345 5.13 9.39 -1.17
C GLY A 345 4.17 9.54 0.02
N LEU A 346 3.51 8.46 0.44
CA LEU A 346 2.54 8.53 1.54
C LEU A 346 3.17 9.07 2.83
N TRP A 347 4.40 8.67 3.14
CA TRP A 347 5.13 9.18 4.31
C TRP A 347 5.45 10.66 4.20
N GLY A 348 6.32 11.06 3.26
CA GLY A 348 6.79 12.44 3.15
C GLY A 348 5.69 13.43 2.78
N GLY A 349 4.71 12.99 1.98
CA GLY A 349 3.60 13.83 1.53
C GLY A 349 2.46 13.97 2.53
N TYR A 350 2.32 13.07 3.52
CA TYR A 350 1.17 13.06 4.43
C TYR A 350 1.52 12.61 5.86
N LEU A 351 1.93 11.34 6.05
CA LEU A 351 2.00 10.75 7.40
C LEU A 351 3.04 11.41 8.29
N GLU A 352 4.18 11.80 7.75
CA GLU A 352 5.25 12.43 8.53
C GLU A 352 4.78 13.73 9.17
N LYS A 353 4.11 14.59 8.39
CA LYS A 353 3.58 15.88 8.85
C LYS A 353 2.51 15.66 9.93
N VAL A 354 1.56 14.76 9.67
CA VAL A 354 0.47 14.43 10.62
C VAL A 354 1.03 13.91 11.94
N ILE A 355 1.92 12.92 11.91
CA ILE A 355 2.40 12.28 13.15
C ILE A 355 3.31 13.23 13.94
N LYS A 356 4.15 14.03 13.27
CA LYS A 356 4.95 15.06 13.93
C LYS A 356 4.09 16.09 14.66
N GLU A 357 3.01 16.54 14.02
CA GLU A 357 2.10 17.51 14.63
C GLU A 357 1.29 16.89 15.78
N VAL A 358 0.84 15.63 15.66
CA VAL A 358 0.26 14.89 16.79
C VAL A 358 1.23 14.84 17.99
N CYS A 359 2.53 14.71 17.73
CA CYS A 359 3.54 14.75 18.78
C CYS A 359 3.75 16.16 19.37
N GLY A 360 3.59 17.22 18.57
CA GLY A 360 3.83 18.61 19.00
C GLY A 360 2.63 19.29 19.65
N GLY A 361 1.40 18.89 19.29
CA GLY A 361 0.16 19.56 19.67
C GLY A 361 -0.30 19.38 21.12
N VAL A 362 0.38 18.56 21.94
CA VAL A 362 -0.01 18.31 23.34
C VAL A 362 0.46 19.42 24.31
N TYR A 363 1.24 20.40 23.81
CA TYR A 363 1.76 21.54 24.58
C TYR A 363 1.25 22.92 24.13
N ARG A 364 0.16 22.99 23.35
CA ARG A 364 -0.48 24.28 22.98
C ARG A 364 -1.79 24.51 23.70
#